data_AF-A0A652YK62-F1
#
_entry.id   AF-A0A652YK62-F1
#
_cell.length_a   1.000
_cell.length_b   1.000
_cell.length_c   1.000
_cell.angle_alpha   90.00
_cell.angle_beta   90.00
_cell.angle_gamma   90.00
#
_symmetry.space_group_name_H-M   'P 1'
#
loop_
_entity.id
_entity.type
_entity.pdbx_description
1 polymer ?
#
loop_
_entity_poly.entity_id
_entity_poly.type
_entity_poly.pdbx_seq_one_letter_code
_entity_poly.pdbx_strand_id
1 'polypeptide(L)'
;MTAPSWAELVGRNIAAEAIYVSGEMRMTGNTGDHDLDERFRFWHGPNGRWRIESGDEVVYISSAGGDAIVRVEGQMQRQRGDFGTVHLGHAFSPLDLLGPDSMLRRLSARMEASVAQPATIGGRAAWSITLTSPSDDRALLTFDSVTGVLVQFAGPRESSLLEVFDFTDHAQLGAELFSWNGPVVDVPMAGRRRPSGDPRKQREQLLEVLAAQIAALERPHDVLRAIAAADSGQAARDSVIQLLGVSPIGAEAVTTMQLMGFRSDVARQLRAELARLQGESAD
;
A
#
# COMPACT_ATOMS: atom_id res chain seq x y z
N MET A 1 30.83 14.26 -4.31
CA MET A 1 29.40 14.57 -4.08
C MET A 1 29.14 14.46 -2.59
N THR A 2 28.39 15.40 -2.02
CA THR A 2 27.95 15.33 -0.61
C THR A 2 26.87 14.25 -0.49
N ALA A 3 26.88 13.48 0.60
CA ALA A 3 25.85 12.48 0.85
C ALA A 3 24.48 13.16 1.03
N PRO A 4 23.42 12.69 0.36
CA PRO A 4 22.08 13.23 0.54
C PRO A 4 21.55 12.89 1.93
N SER A 5 20.79 13.80 2.50
CA SER A 5 20.00 13.57 3.70
C SER A 5 18.82 12.62 3.43
N TRP A 6 18.26 12.04 4.48
CA TRP A 6 17.05 11.22 4.39
C TRP A 6 15.88 11.97 3.74
N ALA A 7 15.65 13.23 4.13
CA ALA A 7 14.59 14.05 3.56
C ALA A 7 14.77 14.26 2.04
N GLU A 8 16.01 14.45 1.58
CA GLU A 8 16.30 14.55 0.15
C GLU A 8 16.06 13.23 -0.59
N LEU A 9 16.42 12.09 0.00
CA LEU A 9 16.15 10.77 -0.59
C LEU A 9 14.65 10.51 -0.73
N VAL A 10 13.87 10.80 0.31
CA VAL A 10 12.39 10.70 0.26
C VAL A 10 11.83 11.65 -0.80
N GLY A 11 12.29 12.91 -0.85
CA GLY A 11 11.86 13.87 -1.86
C GLY A 11 12.15 13.41 -3.29
N ARG A 12 13.32 12.81 -3.54
CA ARG A 12 13.68 12.22 -4.84
C ARG A 12 12.80 11.03 -5.19
N ASN A 13 12.51 10.16 -4.22
CA ASN A 13 11.64 9.01 -4.44
C ASN A 13 10.20 9.39 -4.79
N ILE A 14 9.66 10.45 -4.15
CA ILE A 14 8.35 11.00 -4.49
C ILE A 14 8.40 11.59 -5.91
N ALA A 15 9.44 12.36 -6.24
CA ALA A 15 9.60 12.95 -7.57
C ALA A 15 9.73 11.90 -8.69
N ALA A 16 10.17 10.68 -8.37
CA ALA A 16 10.25 9.58 -9.32
C ALA A 16 8.87 9.11 -9.86
N GLU A 17 7.76 9.56 -9.27
CA GLU A 17 6.42 9.40 -9.87
C GLU A 17 6.31 10.09 -11.25
N ALA A 18 7.13 11.10 -11.53
CA ALA A 18 7.05 11.88 -12.76
C ALA A 18 7.91 11.32 -13.92
N ILE A 19 8.55 10.16 -13.77
CA ILE A 19 9.46 9.58 -14.79
C ILE A 19 8.96 8.24 -15.33
N TYR A 20 9.48 7.85 -16.50
CA TYR A 20 9.26 6.52 -17.06
C TYR A 20 10.41 5.59 -16.66
N VAL A 21 10.07 4.46 -16.04
CA VAL A 21 11.06 3.44 -15.65
C VAL A 21 10.51 2.04 -15.89
N SER A 22 11.41 1.09 -16.10
CA SER A 22 11.09 -0.34 -16.12
C SER A 22 12.18 -1.15 -15.44
N GLY A 23 11.85 -2.38 -15.08
CA GLY A 23 12.81 -3.34 -14.58
C GLY A 23 12.15 -4.66 -14.20
N GLU A 24 12.97 -5.53 -13.65
CA GLU A 24 12.51 -6.72 -12.94
C GLU A 24 12.56 -6.47 -11.45
N MET A 25 11.67 -7.10 -10.70
CA MET A 25 11.63 -7.02 -9.26
C MET A 25 11.52 -8.42 -8.70
N ARG A 26 12.41 -8.77 -7.78
CA ARG A 26 12.31 -9.98 -6.96
C ARG A 26 11.91 -9.58 -5.55
N MET A 27 11.00 -10.37 -5.00
CA MET A 27 10.58 -10.24 -3.63
C MET A 27 10.76 -11.57 -2.92
N THR A 28 11.49 -11.57 -1.81
CA THR A 28 11.52 -12.71 -0.91
C THR A 28 11.04 -12.31 0.47
N GLY A 29 10.50 -13.28 1.20
CA GLY A 29 10.11 -13.06 2.59
C GLY A 29 9.54 -14.32 3.20
N ASN A 30 9.46 -14.33 4.53
CA ASN A 30 8.86 -15.43 5.26
C ASN A 30 7.49 -14.99 5.81
N THR A 31 6.43 -15.65 5.36
CA THR A 31 5.08 -15.49 5.90
C THR A 31 4.67 -16.72 6.68
N GLY A 32 5.35 -16.96 7.82
CA GLY A 32 5.02 -18.03 8.77
C GLY A 32 5.24 -19.43 8.21
N ASP A 33 4.30 -19.92 7.40
CA ASP A 33 4.27 -21.29 6.85
C ASP A 33 4.90 -21.41 5.45
N HIS A 34 5.20 -20.28 4.78
CA HIS A 34 5.74 -20.29 3.42
C HIS A 34 6.84 -19.25 3.24
N ASP A 35 7.94 -19.70 2.62
CA ASP A 35 8.93 -18.82 1.99
C ASP A 35 8.38 -18.34 0.65
N LEU A 36 8.37 -17.03 0.47
CA LEU A 36 7.99 -16.36 -0.77
C LEU A 36 9.25 -16.06 -1.58
N ASP A 37 9.19 -16.34 -2.89
CA ASP A 37 10.16 -15.88 -3.89
C ASP A 37 9.40 -15.54 -5.17
N GLU A 38 8.88 -14.32 -5.23
CA GLU A 38 8.06 -13.82 -6.33
C GLU A 38 8.90 -12.93 -7.25
N ARG A 39 8.61 -12.99 -8.55
CA ARG A 39 9.26 -12.16 -9.56
C ARG A 39 8.25 -11.48 -10.45
N PHE A 40 8.52 -10.21 -10.72
CA PHE A 40 7.68 -9.36 -11.54
C PHE A 40 8.50 -8.57 -12.54
N ARG A 41 7.96 -8.36 -13.73
CA ARG A 41 8.41 -7.33 -14.65
C ARG A 41 7.49 -6.14 -14.49
N PHE A 42 8.04 -4.93 -14.38
CA PHE A 42 7.25 -3.73 -14.20
C PHE A 42 7.62 -2.64 -15.19
N TRP A 43 6.63 -1.81 -15.47
CA TRP A 43 6.75 -0.54 -16.17
C TRP A 43 5.95 0.50 -15.42
N HIS A 44 6.56 1.65 -15.22
CA HIS A 44 5.95 2.80 -14.61
C HIS A 44 6.02 3.98 -15.57
N GLY A 45 5.00 4.82 -15.54
CA GLY A 45 5.02 6.12 -16.16
C GLY A 45 4.23 7.15 -15.35
N PRO A 46 4.34 8.44 -15.72
CA PRO A 46 3.73 9.54 -14.98
C PRO A 46 2.22 9.40 -14.82
N ASN A 47 1.67 10.04 -13.79
CA ASN A 47 0.25 10.08 -13.44
C ASN A 47 -0.30 8.71 -13.03
N GLY A 48 0.46 7.96 -12.24
CA GLY A 48 0.05 6.67 -11.69
C GLY A 48 -0.11 5.56 -12.74
N ARG A 49 0.61 5.65 -13.86
CA ARG A 49 0.60 4.60 -14.88
C ARG A 49 1.51 3.47 -14.47
N TRP A 50 0.97 2.27 -14.52
CA TRP A 50 1.69 1.07 -14.11
C TRP A 50 1.26 -0.11 -14.97
N ARG A 51 2.21 -0.97 -15.27
CA ARG A 51 1.98 -2.32 -15.78
C ARG A 51 2.90 -3.25 -15.03
N ILE A 52 2.36 -4.35 -14.52
CA ILE A 52 3.11 -5.36 -13.80
C ILE A 52 2.72 -6.72 -14.36
N GLU A 53 3.73 -7.52 -14.66
CA GLU A 53 3.61 -8.88 -15.18
C GLU A 53 4.30 -9.86 -14.25
N SER A 54 3.72 -11.06 -14.10
CA SER A 54 4.37 -12.22 -13.48
C SER A 54 4.47 -13.33 -14.52
N GLY A 55 5.69 -13.75 -14.85
CA GLY A 55 5.94 -14.55 -16.05
C GLY A 55 5.44 -13.82 -17.30
N ASP A 56 4.61 -14.48 -18.08
CA ASP A 56 3.97 -13.93 -19.30
C ASP A 56 2.57 -13.33 -19.04
N GLU A 57 2.12 -13.32 -17.78
CA GLU A 57 0.79 -12.83 -17.44
C GLU A 57 0.80 -11.42 -16.87
N VAL A 58 -0.07 -10.56 -17.41
CA VAL A 58 -0.37 -9.26 -16.81
C VAL A 58 -1.16 -9.46 -15.52
N VAL A 59 -0.60 -9.01 -14.40
CA VAL A 59 -1.25 -9.10 -13.08
C VAL A 59 -1.83 -7.77 -12.61
N TYR A 60 -1.32 -6.65 -13.11
CA TYR A 60 -1.81 -5.32 -12.76
C TYR A 60 -1.57 -4.31 -13.88
N ILE A 61 -2.58 -3.50 -14.15
CA ILE A 61 -2.50 -2.32 -15.02
C ILE A 61 -3.20 -1.16 -14.33
N SER A 62 -2.56 0.01 -14.36
CA SER A 62 -3.18 1.28 -14.02
C SER A 62 -2.95 2.28 -15.16
N SER A 63 -4.00 3.01 -15.50
CA SER A 63 -3.97 4.08 -16.50
C SER A 63 -4.03 5.45 -15.82
N ALA A 64 -3.71 6.51 -16.57
CA ALA A 64 -3.80 7.88 -16.06
C ALA A 64 -5.26 8.19 -15.69
N GLY A 65 -5.57 8.22 -14.39
CA GLY A 65 -6.94 8.46 -13.90
C GLY A 65 -7.40 7.58 -12.72
N GLY A 66 -6.58 6.65 -12.23
CA GLY A 66 -6.83 5.95 -10.96
C GLY A 66 -7.66 4.68 -11.05
N ASP A 67 -8.22 4.36 -12.22
CA ASP A 67 -8.81 3.04 -12.48
C ASP A 67 -7.69 2.00 -12.65
N ALA A 68 -7.68 0.99 -11.79
CA ALA A 68 -6.76 -0.14 -11.88
C ALA A 68 -7.49 -1.43 -12.32
N ILE A 69 -6.80 -2.27 -13.09
CA ILE A 69 -7.28 -3.59 -13.49
C ILE A 69 -6.29 -4.61 -12.94
N VAL A 70 -6.81 -5.59 -12.20
CA VAL A 70 -6.00 -6.57 -11.48
C VAL A 70 -6.42 -7.97 -11.88
N ARG A 71 -5.46 -8.88 -12.03
CA ARG A 71 -5.75 -10.31 -12.23
C ARG A 71 -6.10 -10.98 -10.90
N VAL A 72 -7.26 -11.62 -10.84
CA VAL A 72 -7.76 -12.36 -9.67
C VAL A 72 -8.44 -13.63 -10.20
N GLU A 73 -8.04 -14.81 -9.72
CA GLU A 73 -8.55 -16.12 -10.22
C GLU A 73 -8.42 -16.28 -11.75
N GLY A 74 -7.34 -15.75 -12.34
CA GLY A 74 -7.13 -15.80 -13.79
C GLY A 74 -7.99 -14.80 -14.58
N GLN A 75 -8.84 -14.00 -13.94
CA GLN A 75 -9.68 -12.99 -14.61
C GLN A 75 -9.16 -11.58 -14.34
N MET A 76 -9.20 -10.73 -15.36
CA MET A 76 -8.90 -9.30 -15.19
C MET A 76 -10.15 -8.58 -14.66
N GLN A 77 -10.02 -7.96 -13.49
CA GLN A 77 -11.12 -7.32 -12.80
C GLN A 77 -10.85 -5.83 -12.56
N ARG A 78 -11.79 -4.96 -12.94
CA ARG A 78 -11.67 -3.51 -12.69
C ARG A 78 -11.91 -3.17 -11.22
N GLN A 79 -10.98 -2.42 -10.64
CA GLN A 79 -11.10 -1.80 -9.32
C GLN A 79 -11.46 -0.32 -9.51
N ARG A 80 -12.58 0.13 -8.94
CA ARG A 80 -13.00 1.55 -8.95
C ARG A 80 -13.03 2.07 -7.51
N GLY A 81 -12.42 3.24 -7.26
CA GLY A 81 -12.48 3.97 -5.98
C GLY A 81 -11.12 4.23 -5.33
N ASP A 82 -11.10 5.15 -4.36
CA ASP A 82 -9.95 5.46 -3.49
C ASP A 82 -9.76 4.33 -2.46
N PHE A 83 -9.17 3.21 -2.87
CA PHE A 83 -8.83 2.15 -1.93
C PHE A 83 -7.44 1.58 -2.15
N GLY A 84 -6.72 1.51 -1.02
CA GLY A 84 -5.64 0.61 -0.63
C GLY A 84 -4.86 -0.05 -1.75
N THR A 85 -3.56 0.30 -1.80
CA THR A 85 -2.47 -0.41 -2.47
C THR A 85 -2.87 -1.82 -2.89
N VAL A 86 -2.96 -2.10 -4.18
CA VAL A 86 -3.16 -3.48 -4.62
C VAL A 86 -1.91 -4.24 -4.17
N HIS A 87 -2.09 -5.14 -3.20
CA HIS A 87 -1.03 -5.98 -2.69
C HIS A 87 -0.80 -7.06 -3.73
N LEU A 88 0.26 -6.90 -4.54
CA LEU A 88 0.66 -7.86 -5.56
C LEU A 88 1.57 -8.96 -4.99
N GLY A 89 1.46 -9.17 -3.67
CA GLY A 89 2.24 -10.09 -2.85
C GLY A 89 1.89 -9.86 -1.37
N HIS A 90 2.35 -10.73 -0.47
CA HIS A 90 1.94 -10.70 0.93
C HIS A 90 2.66 -9.67 1.82
N ALA A 91 3.72 -9.01 1.33
CA ALA A 91 4.52 -8.06 2.12
C ALA A 91 4.88 -6.74 1.42
N PHE A 92 5.07 -6.75 0.10
CA PHE A 92 5.41 -5.58 -0.71
C PHE A 92 4.60 -5.56 -2.01
N SER A 93 4.54 -4.40 -2.64
CA SER A 93 3.99 -4.23 -3.98
C SER A 93 5.02 -3.52 -4.84
N PRO A 94 5.10 -3.77 -6.16
CA PRO A 94 5.86 -2.89 -7.07
C PRO A 94 5.48 -1.40 -6.93
N LEU A 95 4.27 -1.11 -6.43
CA LEU A 95 3.82 0.24 -6.10
C LEU A 95 4.57 0.87 -4.92
N ASP A 96 5.31 0.09 -4.13
CA ASP A 96 6.13 0.58 -3.01
C ASP A 96 7.49 1.15 -3.46
N LEU A 97 7.85 1.02 -4.76
CA LEU A 97 9.16 1.43 -5.28
C LEU A 97 9.34 2.96 -5.32
N LEU A 98 8.26 3.70 -5.58
CA LEU A 98 8.31 5.14 -5.81
C LEU A 98 6.96 5.83 -5.59
N GLY A 99 6.99 7.16 -5.46
CA GLY A 99 5.81 8.00 -5.36
C GLY A 99 5.34 8.30 -3.93
N PRO A 100 4.28 9.12 -3.78
CA PRO A 100 3.81 9.62 -2.50
C PRO A 100 3.23 8.54 -1.58
N ASP A 101 2.73 7.45 -2.16
CA ASP A 101 2.15 6.32 -1.42
C ASP A 101 3.13 5.13 -1.28
N SER A 102 4.41 5.34 -1.58
CA SER A 102 5.45 4.33 -1.44
C SER A 102 5.66 3.92 0.02
N MET A 103 6.42 2.84 0.22
CA MET A 103 6.78 2.36 1.56
C MET A 103 7.47 3.43 2.40
N LEU A 104 8.18 4.38 1.78
CA LEU A 104 8.89 5.42 2.51
C LEU A 104 7.96 6.29 3.34
N ARG A 105 6.73 6.53 2.86
CA ARG A 105 5.72 7.28 3.63
C ARG A 105 5.42 6.59 4.96
N ARG A 106 5.37 5.26 4.97
CA ARG A 106 5.10 4.46 6.19
C ARG A 106 6.29 4.49 7.15
N LEU A 107 7.51 4.43 6.62
CA LEU A 107 8.75 4.34 7.41
C LEU A 107 9.22 5.69 7.96
N SER A 108 9.03 6.77 7.21
CA SER A 108 9.52 8.12 7.55
C SER A 108 8.98 8.67 8.86
N ALA A 109 7.84 8.16 9.34
CA ALA A 109 7.20 8.63 10.57
C ALA A 109 7.67 7.90 11.85
N ARG A 110 8.43 6.80 11.73
CA ARG A 110 8.62 5.84 12.85
C ARG A 110 10.07 5.41 13.10
N MET A 111 11.02 5.82 12.27
CA MET A 111 12.39 5.31 12.31
C MET A 111 13.42 6.42 12.21
N GLU A 112 14.56 6.21 12.84
CA GLU A 112 15.75 7.07 12.71
C GLU A 112 16.60 6.62 11.53
N ALA A 113 17.04 7.56 10.71
CA ALA A 113 17.79 7.27 9.50
C ALA A 113 19.29 7.53 9.71
N SER A 114 20.13 6.59 9.27
CA SER A 114 21.58 6.76 9.27
C SER A 114 22.03 7.82 8.27
N VAL A 115 23.31 8.20 8.30
CA VAL A 115 23.92 8.94 7.19
C VAL A 115 23.91 8.05 5.95
N ALA A 116 23.53 8.61 4.80
CA ALA A 116 23.54 7.90 3.52
C ALA A 116 24.97 7.52 3.11
N GLN A 117 25.15 6.28 2.68
CA GLN A 117 26.41 5.72 2.20
C GLN A 117 26.36 5.50 0.69
N PRO A 118 27.44 5.77 -0.05
CA PRO A 118 27.49 5.43 -1.47
C PRO A 118 27.41 3.92 -1.66
N ALA A 119 26.63 3.50 -2.66
CA ALA A 119 26.44 2.10 -3.02
C ALA A 119 26.47 1.93 -4.54
N THR A 120 26.46 0.67 -4.99
CA THR A 120 26.32 0.33 -6.40
C THR A 120 25.40 -0.88 -6.52
N ILE A 121 24.34 -0.75 -7.31
CA ILE A 121 23.34 -1.80 -7.55
C ILE A 121 23.20 -1.97 -9.06
N GLY A 122 23.40 -3.20 -9.56
CA GLY A 122 23.32 -3.46 -11.01
C GLY A 122 24.26 -2.59 -11.86
N GLY A 123 25.41 -2.17 -11.32
CA GLY A 123 26.35 -1.26 -11.98
C GLY A 123 25.95 0.23 -11.98
N ARG A 124 24.81 0.59 -11.39
CA ARG A 124 24.35 1.99 -11.25
C ARG A 124 24.77 2.55 -9.90
N ALA A 125 25.16 3.82 -9.89
CA ALA A 125 25.47 4.53 -8.65
C ALA A 125 24.20 4.69 -7.80
N ALA A 126 24.30 4.41 -6.51
CA ALA A 126 23.18 4.40 -5.59
C ALA A 126 23.54 5.00 -4.22
N TRP A 127 22.54 5.28 -3.41
CA TRP A 127 22.68 5.70 -2.02
C TRP A 127 21.96 4.71 -1.11
N SER A 128 22.67 4.17 -0.13
CA SER A 128 22.13 3.24 0.85
C SER A 128 21.98 3.92 2.22
N ILE A 129 20.90 3.62 2.92
CA ILE A 129 20.59 4.14 4.24
C ILE A 129 20.02 3.05 5.11
N THR A 130 20.40 3.04 6.39
CA THR A 130 19.81 2.15 7.37
C THR A 130 18.79 2.93 8.18
N LEU A 131 17.57 2.40 8.25
CA LEU A 131 16.54 2.87 9.16
C LEU A 131 16.54 1.99 10.40
N THR A 132 16.50 2.61 11.58
CA THR A 132 16.46 1.92 12.88
C THR A 132 15.16 2.29 13.60
N SER A 133 14.41 1.29 14.06
CA SER A 133 13.21 1.49 14.88
C SER A 133 13.58 1.73 16.36
N PRO A 134 12.62 2.20 17.20
CA PRO A 134 12.82 2.25 18.65
C PRO A 134 13.09 0.89 19.30
N SER A 135 12.71 -0.22 18.64
CA SER A 135 12.99 -1.60 19.08
C SER A 135 14.36 -2.12 18.62
N ASP A 136 15.21 -1.27 18.03
CA ASP A 136 16.51 -1.61 17.40
C ASP A 136 16.39 -2.60 16.23
N ASP A 137 15.21 -2.67 15.60
CA ASP A 137 15.05 -3.36 14.32
C ASP A 137 15.59 -2.48 13.19
N ARG A 138 16.38 -3.08 12.30
CA ARG A 138 17.09 -2.34 11.24
C ARG A 138 16.62 -2.77 9.87
N ALA A 139 16.33 -1.81 9.01
CA ALA A 139 16.03 -2.03 7.61
C ALA A 139 17.03 -1.28 6.73
N LEU A 140 17.53 -1.92 5.69
CA LEU A 140 18.40 -1.30 4.69
C LEU A 140 17.57 -0.87 3.49
N LEU A 141 17.73 0.38 3.06
CA LEU A 141 17.11 0.90 1.85
C LEU A 141 18.20 1.41 0.91
N THR A 142 18.09 1.10 -0.37
CA THR A 142 19.01 1.59 -1.40
C THR A 142 18.26 2.24 -2.55
N PHE A 143 18.67 3.46 -2.89
CA PHE A 143 18.04 4.32 -3.91
C PHE A 143 18.98 4.52 -5.09
N ASP A 144 18.46 4.39 -6.31
CA ASP A 144 19.20 4.80 -7.51
C ASP A 144 19.50 6.30 -7.44
N SER A 145 20.77 6.67 -7.61
CA SER A 145 21.23 8.04 -7.34
C SER A 145 20.72 9.07 -8.34
N VAL A 146 20.33 8.62 -9.54
CA VAL A 146 19.87 9.47 -10.65
C VAL A 146 18.36 9.67 -10.56
N THR A 147 17.61 8.59 -10.40
CA THR A 147 16.14 8.58 -10.48
C THR A 147 15.46 8.73 -9.12
N GLY A 148 16.12 8.35 -8.02
CA GLY A 148 15.52 8.31 -6.68
C GLY A 148 14.60 7.11 -6.42
N VAL A 149 14.49 6.17 -7.36
CA VAL A 149 13.71 4.94 -7.19
C VAL A 149 14.34 4.06 -6.12
N LEU A 150 13.53 3.45 -5.25
CA LEU A 150 13.97 2.42 -4.32
C LEU A 150 14.29 1.16 -5.13
N VAL A 151 15.56 0.76 -5.15
CA VAL A 151 16.02 -0.41 -5.93
C VAL A 151 16.35 -1.61 -5.05
N GLN A 152 16.45 -1.40 -3.73
CA GLN A 152 16.60 -2.49 -2.78
C GLN A 152 15.98 -2.10 -1.44
N PHE A 153 15.32 -3.06 -0.81
CA PHE A 153 14.94 -3.02 0.59
C PHE A 153 15.29 -4.36 1.24
N ALA A 154 16.01 -4.34 2.34
CA ALA A 154 16.20 -5.51 3.20
C ALA A 154 15.59 -5.22 4.56
N GLY A 155 14.58 -6.00 4.93
CA GLY A 155 13.86 -5.85 6.18
C GLY A 155 14.65 -6.37 7.38
N PRO A 156 14.16 -6.10 8.60
CA PRO A 156 14.80 -6.55 9.83
C PRO A 156 15.01 -8.06 9.86
N ARG A 157 16.19 -8.48 10.35
CA ARG A 157 16.58 -9.89 10.53
C ARG A 157 16.44 -10.71 9.24
N GLU A 158 16.62 -10.08 8.08
CA GLU A 158 16.51 -10.73 6.76
C GLU A 158 15.14 -11.37 6.51
N SER A 159 14.10 -10.92 7.23
CA SER A 159 12.73 -11.43 7.11
C SER A 159 12.09 -11.16 5.75
N SER A 160 12.63 -10.19 5.02
CA SER A 160 12.16 -9.75 3.72
C SER A 160 13.25 -9.09 2.91
N LEU A 161 13.16 -9.25 1.61
CA LEU A 161 14.02 -8.62 0.63
C LEU A 161 13.18 -8.20 -0.58
N LEU A 162 13.40 -6.98 -1.05
CA LEU A 162 12.97 -6.51 -2.34
C LEU A 162 14.22 -6.07 -3.10
N GLU A 163 14.35 -6.51 -4.33
CA GLU A 163 15.45 -6.14 -5.22
C GLU A 163 14.93 -5.84 -6.62
N VAL A 164 15.44 -4.77 -7.21
CA VAL A 164 15.17 -4.37 -8.59
C VAL A 164 16.39 -4.68 -9.46
N PHE A 165 16.15 -5.37 -10.57
CA PHE A 165 17.16 -5.74 -11.58
C PHE A 165 16.78 -5.16 -12.94
N ASP A 166 17.74 -5.12 -13.86
CA ASP A 166 17.57 -4.63 -15.24
C ASP A 166 16.88 -3.25 -15.30
N PHE A 167 17.17 -2.41 -14.31
CA PHE A 167 16.53 -1.11 -14.12
C PHE A 167 16.94 -0.11 -15.21
N THR A 168 15.94 0.38 -15.92
CA THR A 168 16.10 1.30 -17.05
C THR A 168 15.15 2.48 -16.90
N ASP A 169 15.70 3.70 -17.00
CA ASP A 169 14.93 4.92 -17.18
C ASP A 169 14.72 5.22 -18.67
N HIS A 170 13.55 5.75 -19.00
CA HIS A 170 13.13 5.98 -20.39
C HIS A 170 12.76 7.44 -20.60
N ALA A 171 13.01 7.96 -21.79
CA ALA A 171 12.48 9.27 -22.18
C ALA A 171 10.95 9.24 -22.32
N GLN A 172 10.41 8.12 -22.83
CA GLN A 172 8.99 7.89 -23.00
C GLN A 172 8.69 6.39 -23.09
N LEU A 173 7.53 5.98 -22.59
CA LEU A 173 6.92 4.68 -22.88
C LEU A 173 5.58 4.90 -23.60
N GLY A 174 5.24 4.00 -24.53
CA GLY A 174 3.99 4.07 -25.27
C GLY A 174 2.76 3.94 -24.37
N ALA A 175 1.71 4.71 -24.66
CA ALA A 175 0.50 4.72 -23.83
C ALA A 175 -0.24 3.38 -23.85
N GLU A 176 -0.11 2.63 -24.94
CA GLU A 176 -0.69 1.31 -25.15
C GLU A 176 -0.16 0.28 -24.14
N LEU A 177 1.06 0.45 -23.65
CA LEU A 177 1.66 -0.42 -22.63
C LEU A 177 0.82 -0.45 -21.34
N PHE A 178 0.24 0.70 -21.00
CA PHE A 178 -0.57 0.90 -19.79
C PHE A 178 -2.06 0.70 -20.04
N SER A 179 -2.43 0.08 -21.17
CA SER A 179 -3.81 -0.21 -21.53
C SER A 179 -4.07 -1.72 -21.54
N TRP A 180 -5.28 -2.10 -21.15
CA TRP A 180 -5.75 -3.48 -21.26
C TRP A 180 -6.86 -3.54 -22.30
N ASN A 181 -6.62 -4.33 -23.36
CA ASN A 181 -7.57 -4.52 -24.46
C ASN A 181 -8.34 -5.85 -24.38
N GLY A 182 -8.06 -6.67 -23.38
CA GLY A 182 -8.75 -7.93 -23.16
C GLY A 182 -10.08 -7.78 -22.41
N PRO A 183 -10.79 -8.89 -22.17
CA PRO A 183 -12.02 -8.87 -21.38
C PRO A 183 -11.73 -8.39 -19.95
N VAL A 184 -12.67 -7.64 -19.37
CA VAL A 184 -12.63 -7.15 -18.00
C VAL A 184 -13.95 -7.46 -17.32
N VAL A 185 -13.88 -8.04 -16.12
CA VAL A 185 -15.03 -8.20 -15.24
C VAL A 185 -15.13 -6.96 -14.36
N ASP A 186 -16.22 -6.22 -14.47
CA ASP A 186 -16.56 -5.19 -13.50
C ASP A 186 -17.09 -5.90 -12.24
N VAL A 187 -16.33 -5.85 -11.15
CA VAL A 187 -16.76 -6.40 -9.87
C VAL A 187 -17.45 -5.26 -9.11
N PRO A 188 -18.74 -5.40 -8.75
CA PRO A 188 -19.40 -4.46 -7.84
C PRO A 188 -18.59 -4.34 -6.55
N MET A 189 -18.51 -3.15 -5.94
CA MET A 189 -17.77 -2.90 -4.68
C MET A 189 -18.08 -3.94 -3.57
N ALA A 190 -19.24 -4.60 -3.61
CA ALA A 190 -19.68 -5.63 -2.68
C ALA A 190 -18.98 -7.01 -2.81
N GLY A 191 -18.03 -7.20 -3.74
CA GLY A 191 -17.66 -8.53 -4.23
C GLY A 191 -16.21 -9.00 -4.11
N ARG A 192 -15.29 -8.37 -3.36
CA ARG A 192 -13.87 -8.82 -3.36
C ARG A 192 -13.40 -9.54 -2.10
N ARG A 193 -13.18 -10.85 -2.32
CA ARG A 193 -12.31 -11.85 -1.67
C ARG A 193 -11.84 -11.64 -0.23
N ARG A 194 -12.47 -12.48 0.60
CA ARG A 194 -12.17 -12.93 1.96
C ARG A 194 -10.67 -13.24 2.19
N PRO A 195 -10.09 -12.79 3.31
CA PRO A 195 -8.88 -13.40 3.86
C PRO A 195 -9.08 -14.93 4.01
N SER A 196 -8.01 -15.71 4.08
CA SER A 196 -8.11 -17.10 4.55
C SER A 196 -8.53 -17.07 6.03
N GLY A 197 -9.74 -17.54 6.35
CA GLY A 197 -10.29 -17.56 7.71
C GLY A 197 -11.76 -17.96 7.73
N ASP A 198 -12.27 -18.37 8.88
CA ASP A 198 -13.67 -18.79 9.05
C ASP A 198 -14.62 -17.70 8.49
N PRO A 199 -15.42 -18.01 7.45
CA PRO A 199 -16.34 -17.06 6.83
C PRO A 199 -17.30 -16.40 7.82
N ARG A 200 -17.62 -17.06 8.94
CA ARG A 200 -18.45 -16.49 10.01
C ARG A 200 -17.69 -15.43 10.79
N LYS A 201 -16.47 -15.75 11.23
CA LYS A 201 -15.60 -14.82 11.97
C LYS A 201 -15.26 -13.57 11.16
N GLN A 202 -15.08 -13.72 9.85
CA GLN A 202 -14.83 -12.58 8.96
C GLN A 202 -16.04 -11.70 8.74
N ARG A 203 -17.23 -12.32 8.63
CA ARG A 203 -18.47 -11.57 8.57
C ARG A 203 -18.69 -10.79 9.87
N GLU A 204 -18.44 -11.40 11.01
CA GLU A 204 -18.48 -10.74 12.32
C GLU A 204 -17.50 -9.56 12.37
N GLN A 205 -16.24 -9.76 11.97
CA GLN A 205 -15.23 -8.69 11.90
C GLN A 205 -15.62 -7.55 10.95
N LEU A 206 -16.18 -7.88 9.78
CA LEU A 206 -16.65 -6.88 8.81
C LEU A 206 -17.82 -6.06 9.39
N LEU A 207 -18.77 -6.73 10.07
CA LEU A 207 -19.88 -6.06 10.75
C LEU A 207 -19.37 -5.15 11.87
N GLU A 208 -18.37 -5.58 12.65
CA GLU A 208 -17.73 -4.77 13.68
C GLU A 208 -17.04 -3.52 13.10
N VAL A 209 -16.31 -3.67 11.99
CA VAL A 209 -15.64 -2.55 11.31
C VAL A 209 -16.66 -1.54 10.78
N LEU A 210 -17.68 -2.01 10.07
CA LEU A 210 -18.72 -1.13 9.51
C LEU A 210 -19.49 -0.40 10.61
N ALA A 211 -19.84 -1.10 11.69
CA ALA A 211 -20.50 -0.50 12.85
C ALA A 211 -19.63 0.58 13.50
N ALA A 212 -18.33 0.33 13.67
CA ALA A 212 -17.40 1.29 14.25
C ALA A 212 -17.22 2.54 13.39
N GLN A 213 -17.11 2.38 12.07
CA GLN A 213 -17.02 3.51 11.13
C GLN A 213 -18.31 4.35 11.12
N ILE A 214 -19.49 3.71 11.16
CA ILE A 214 -20.77 4.42 11.27
C ILE A 214 -20.83 5.21 12.58
N ALA A 215 -20.48 4.59 13.72
CA ALA A 215 -20.45 5.26 15.01
C ALA A 215 -19.48 6.46 15.03
N ALA A 216 -18.33 6.32 14.37
CA ALA A 216 -17.38 7.41 14.24
C ALA A 216 -17.92 8.57 13.39
N LEU A 217 -18.66 8.25 12.31
CA LEU A 217 -19.28 9.24 11.41
C LEU A 217 -20.50 9.94 12.03
N GLU A 218 -21.10 9.38 13.07
CA GLU A 218 -22.15 10.04 13.85
C GLU A 218 -21.59 11.08 14.83
N ARG A 219 -20.30 10.95 15.20
CA ARG A 219 -19.62 11.85 16.14
C ARG A 219 -18.24 12.28 15.64
N PRO A 220 -18.12 12.81 14.40
CA PRO A 220 -16.84 13.00 13.73
C PRO A 220 -15.91 13.97 14.47
N HIS A 221 -16.48 15.03 15.06
CA HIS A 221 -15.70 16.01 15.82
C HIS A 221 -15.13 15.46 17.13
N ASP A 222 -15.89 14.60 17.82
CA ASP A 222 -15.43 13.99 19.07
C ASP A 222 -14.32 12.98 18.80
N VAL A 223 -14.45 12.19 17.72
CA VAL A 223 -13.44 11.22 17.28
C VAL A 223 -12.14 11.90 16.86
N LEU A 224 -12.23 12.91 15.99
CA LEU A 224 -11.05 13.66 15.56
C LEU A 224 -10.36 14.37 16.73
N ARG A 225 -11.13 14.87 17.71
CA ARG A 225 -10.58 15.46 18.93
C ARG A 225 -9.88 14.42 19.79
N ALA A 226 -10.48 13.24 19.98
CA ALA A 226 -9.88 12.16 20.77
C ALA A 226 -8.58 11.65 20.14
N ILE A 227 -8.53 11.54 18.80
CA ILE A 227 -7.31 11.14 18.07
C ILE A 227 -6.24 12.23 18.16
N ALA A 228 -6.62 13.51 17.98
CA ALA A 228 -5.67 14.63 18.04
C ALA A 228 -5.10 14.88 19.45
N ALA A 229 -5.84 14.51 20.51
CA ALA A 229 -5.40 14.65 21.89
C ALA A 229 -4.52 13.48 22.38
N ALA A 230 -4.33 12.44 21.58
CA ALA A 230 -3.57 11.26 21.96
C ALA A 230 -2.08 11.39 21.63
N ASP A 231 -1.23 11.03 22.60
CA ASP A 231 0.24 11.13 22.47
C ASP A 231 0.86 10.00 21.62
N SER A 232 0.06 9.00 21.22
CA SER A 232 0.52 7.88 20.39
C SER A 232 -0.62 7.24 19.63
N GLY A 233 -0.30 6.47 18.59
CA GLY A 233 -1.30 5.70 17.83
C GLY A 233 -2.04 4.68 18.69
N GLN A 234 -1.39 4.11 19.71
CA GLN A 234 -2.05 3.19 20.65
C GLN A 234 -3.01 3.95 21.57
N ALA A 235 -2.59 5.09 22.13
CA ALA A 235 -3.46 5.94 22.94
C ALA A 235 -4.67 6.47 22.14
N ALA A 236 -4.50 6.73 20.83
CA ALA A 236 -5.59 7.13 19.95
C ALA A 236 -6.60 5.99 19.77
N ARG A 237 -6.15 4.75 19.56
CA ARG A 237 -7.03 3.58 19.49
C ARG A 237 -7.79 3.35 20.79
N ASP A 238 -7.10 3.39 21.92
CA ASP A 238 -7.72 3.20 23.24
C ASP A 238 -8.77 4.29 23.51
N SER A 239 -8.48 5.53 23.11
CA SER A 239 -9.43 6.65 23.21
C SER A 239 -10.66 6.46 22.30
N VAL A 240 -10.48 5.93 21.09
CA VAL A 240 -11.59 5.61 20.17
C VAL A 240 -12.43 4.44 20.69
N ILE A 241 -11.82 3.39 21.25
CA ILE A 241 -12.52 2.28 21.92
C ILE A 241 -13.38 2.84 23.06
N GLN A 242 -12.81 3.66 23.92
CA GLN A 242 -13.53 4.25 25.06
C GLN A 242 -14.65 5.20 24.61
N LEU A 243 -14.41 6.01 23.58
CA LEU A 243 -15.36 7.01 23.09
C LEU A 243 -16.57 6.37 22.39
N LEU A 244 -16.34 5.34 21.57
CA LEU A 244 -17.35 4.75 20.69
C LEU A 244 -17.89 3.41 21.20
N GLY A 245 -17.26 2.79 22.19
CA GLY A 245 -17.64 1.47 22.70
C GLY A 245 -17.44 0.35 21.67
N VAL A 246 -16.44 0.49 20.79
CA VAL A 246 -16.20 -0.41 19.65
C VAL A 246 -15.09 -1.43 19.95
N SER A 247 -15.02 -2.51 19.15
CA SER A 247 -13.95 -3.49 19.27
C SER A 247 -12.58 -2.91 18.88
N PRO A 248 -11.46 -3.54 19.28
CA PRO A 248 -10.12 -3.09 18.87
C PRO A 248 -9.95 -3.03 17.34
N ILE A 249 -10.56 -3.97 16.62
CA ILE A 249 -10.55 -4.02 15.15
C ILE A 249 -11.33 -2.83 14.57
N GLY A 250 -12.49 -2.51 15.15
CA GLY A 250 -13.28 -1.33 14.79
C GLY A 250 -12.53 -0.01 15.06
N ALA A 251 -11.85 0.10 16.20
CA ALA A 251 -11.06 1.29 16.54
C ALA A 251 -9.84 1.48 15.62
N GLU A 252 -9.19 0.39 15.21
CA GLU A 252 -8.12 0.44 14.22
C GLU A 252 -8.63 0.93 12.85
N ALA A 253 -9.79 0.43 12.41
CA ALA A 253 -10.41 0.90 11.18
C ALA A 253 -10.80 2.39 11.23
N VAL A 254 -11.24 2.89 12.39
CA VAL A 254 -11.60 4.31 12.58
C VAL A 254 -10.36 5.22 12.62
N THR A 255 -9.31 4.82 13.33
CA THR A 255 -8.07 5.61 13.46
C THR A 255 -7.27 5.71 12.16
N THR A 256 -7.53 4.81 11.20
CA THR A 256 -6.91 4.80 9.87
C THR A 256 -7.77 5.48 8.79
N MET A 257 -8.98 5.96 9.15
CA MET A 257 -9.83 6.71 8.22
C MET A 257 -9.15 8.01 7.78
N GLN A 258 -9.16 8.27 6.47
CA GLN A 258 -8.73 9.56 5.94
C GLN A 258 -9.75 10.65 6.31
N LEU A 259 -9.32 11.92 6.39
CA LEU A 259 -10.22 13.06 6.63
C LEU A 259 -11.37 13.12 5.60
N MET A 260 -11.09 12.75 4.34
CA MET A 260 -12.11 12.63 3.28
C MET A 260 -13.14 11.52 3.55
N GLY A 261 -12.83 10.56 4.42
CA GLY A 261 -13.77 9.52 4.86
C GLY A 261 -14.85 10.04 5.80
N PHE A 262 -14.66 11.20 6.45
CA PHE A 262 -15.63 11.82 7.37
C PHE A 262 -16.70 12.64 6.65
N ARG A 263 -17.32 12.06 5.62
CA ARG A 263 -18.39 12.71 4.85
C ARG A 263 -19.74 12.01 5.05
N SER A 264 -20.81 12.78 4.95
CA SER A 264 -22.18 12.29 5.15
C SER A 264 -22.64 11.28 4.08
N ASP A 265 -22.08 11.33 2.87
CA ASP A 265 -22.37 10.39 1.78
C ASP A 265 -21.71 9.02 2.01
N VAL A 266 -20.46 9.01 2.51
CA VAL A 266 -19.77 7.79 2.93
C VAL A 266 -20.56 7.10 4.06
N ALA A 267 -21.03 7.85 5.06
CA ALA A 267 -21.87 7.31 6.13
C ALA A 267 -23.17 6.67 5.63
N ARG A 268 -23.74 7.18 4.53
CA ARG A 268 -24.95 6.63 3.92
C ARG A 268 -24.67 5.32 3.19
N GLN A 269 -23.55 5.25 2.48
CA GLN A 269 -23.11 4.03 1.78
C GLN A 269 -22.78 2.90 2.77
N LEU A 270 -22.05 3.21 3.85
CA LEU A 270 -21.72 2.22 4.88
C LEU A 270 -22.95 1.68 5.60
N ARG A 271 -23.95 2.53 5.90
CA ARG A 271 -25.24 2.07 6.48
C ARG A 271 -26.01 1.14 5.53
N ALA A 272 -26.03 1.47 4.24
CA ALA A 272 -26.70 0.62 3.25
C ALA A 272 -26.02 -0.76 3.15
N GLU A 273 -24.68 -0.78 3.20
CA GLU A 273 -23.91 -2.02 3.18
C GLU A 273 -24.07 -2.84 4.47
N LEU A 274 -24.07 -2.20 5.63
CA LEU A 274 -24.33 -2.87 6.91
C LEU A 274 -25.72 -3.52 6.92
N ALA A 275 -26.75 -2.81 6.46
CA ALA A 275 -28.12 -3.33 6.38
C ALA A 275 -28.23 -4.52 5.41
N ARG A 276 -27.54 -4.48 4.27
CA ARG A 276 -27.46 -5.62 3.32
C ARG A 276 -26.85 -6.85 3.99
N LEU A 277 -25.71 -6.68 4.66
CA LEU A 277 -24.99 -7.77 5.32
C LEU A 277 -25.73 -8.33 6.54
N GLN A 278 -26.58 -7.54 7.20
CA GLN A 278 -27.46 -8.03 8.28
C GLN A 278 -28.71 -8.75 7.73
N GLY A 279 -29.24 -8.32 6.58
CA GLY A 279 -30.40 -8.94 5.93
C GLY A 279 -30.14 -10.35 5.39
N GLU A 280 -28.92 -10.61 4.90
CA GLU A 280 -28.46 -11.93 4.41
C GLU A 280 -28.27 -12.98 5.54
N SER A 281 -28.74 -12.73 6.76
CA SER A 281 -28.71 -13.66 7.90
C SER A 281 -30.10 -14.18 8.31
N ALA A 282 -31.16 -13.70 7.65
CA ALA A 282 -32.56 -14.02 7.98
C ALA A 282 -33.23 -15.03 7.02
N ASP A 283 -32.51 -15.47 5.99
CA ASP A 283 -32.87 -16.58 5.08
C ASP A 283 -31.95 -17.79 5.31
#